data_AF-A0A935IJJ0-F1
#
_entry.id   AF-A0A935IJJ0-F1
#
_cell.length_a   1.000
_cell.length_b   1.000
_cell.length_c   1.000
_cell.angle_alpha   90.00
_cell.angle_beta   90.00
_cell.angle_gamma   90.00
#
_symmetry.space_group_name_H-M   'P 1'
#
loop_
_entity.id
_entity.type
_entity.pdbx_description
1 polymer ?
#
loop_
_entity_poly.entity_id
_entity_poly.type
_entity_poly.pdbx_seq_one_letter_code
_entity_poly.pdbx_strand_id
1 'polypeptide(L)'
;MVTLFGDDFGHPVEKPIAPARHRVLITVKAAPNPSAAHGETVCVAGVILGDLGATGWIRLYPINFRHLPQATEQFRKYDIVAVDCRPAGEARLESWQPNMATLRVESFLPPWRRRRDIIDPLIEVSMCGLRNRAKADAQAPSLALVRPAEILGFRTERHPGWSRDEQAKIDAYVNQLELDVFEEAQDKTPLTAPRFRGVYKWRCSEPSCGTHEQSIIDWEFVAFQRHLWNRSDADLQRELHRRFFEEICSAKNDVAFYVGNQAKRPQTFSILGVYYPRRDS
;
A
#
# COMPACT_ATOMS: atom_id res chain seq x y z
N MET A 1 31.08 -13.16 2.13
CA MET A 1 31.75 -12.25 3.07
C MET A 1 30.68 -11.83 4.05
N VAL A 2 30.65 -12.47 5.23
CA VAL A 2 29.61 -12.27 6.24
C VAL A 2 29.91 -10.95 6.95
N THR A 3 29.06 -9.94 6.78
CA THR A 3 29.11 -8.69 7.52
C THR A 3 28.61 -8.95 8.94
N LEU A 4 29.57 -9.05 9.86
CA LEU A 4 29.36 -8.98 11.31
C LEU A 4 28.97 -7.53 11.66
N PHE A 5 27.84 -7.38 12.36
CA PHE A 5 27.27 -6.15 12.94
C PHE A 5 26.55 -5.19 11.97
N GLY A 6 25.27 -5.47 11.78
CA GLY A 6 24.26 -4.53 11.31
C GLY A 6 22.96 -5.30 11.08
N ASP A 7 21.81 -4.76 11.49
CA ASP A 7 20.52 -5.36 11.13
C ASP A 7 20.42 -5.37 9.61
N ASP A 8 20.68 -6.53 9.01
CA ASP A 8 20.62 -6.72 7.57
C ASP A 8 19.17 -6.54 7.11
N PHE A 9 18.94 -5.86 5.99
CA PHE A 9 17.58 -5.75 5.44
C PHE A 9 17.10 -7.16 5.08
N GLY A 10 16.21 -7.71 5.90
CA GLY A 10 15.84 -9.12 5.84
C GLY A 10 14.33 -9.28 5.89
N HIS A 11 13.81 -10.15 5.02
CA HIS A 11 12.48 -10.69 5.26
C HIS A 11 12.53 -11.51 6.56
N PRO A 12 11.60 -11.32 7.51
CA PRO A 12 11.60 -12.10 8.73
C PRO A 12 11.61 -13.60 8.40
N VAL A 13 12.35 -14.39 9.18
CA VAL A 13 12.42 -15.85 9.00
C VAL A 13 11.43 -16.60 9.90
N GLU A 14 10.98 -15.93 10.96
CA GLU A 14 10.05 -16.48 11.94
C GLU A 14 8.93 -15.48 12.24
N LYS A 15 7.78 -16.00 12.67
CA LYS A 15 6.65 -15.17 13.05
C LYS A 15 6.95 -14.47 14.38
N PRO A 16 6.80 -13.14 14.46
CA PRO A 16 6.92 -12.44 15.73
C PRO A 16 5.86 -12.95 16.72
N ILE A 17 6.25 -13.16 17.99
CA ILE A 17 5.37 -13.74 19.03
C ILE A 17 4.91 -12.73 20.08
N ALA A 18 5.57 -11.56 20.17
CA ALA A 18 5.30 -10.56 21.18
C ALA A 18 4.94 -9.21 20.55
N PRO A 19 4.13 -8.38 21.25
CA PRO A 19 3.95 -6.99 20.88
C PRO A 19 5.29 -6.24 20.84
N ALA A 20 5.42 -5.29 19.92
CA ALA A 20 6.61 -4.49 19.76
C ALA A 20 6.25 -3.06 19.32
N ARG A 21 7.11 -2.10 19.70
CA ARG A 21 7.04 -0.74 19.17
C ARG A 21 7.90 -0.67 17.91
N HIS A 22 7.31 -0.24 16.80
CA HIS A 22 8.03 -0.07 15.55
C HIS A 22 8.14 1.38 15.15
N ARG A 23 9.32 1.74 14.66
CA ARG A 23 9.58 2.97 13.94
C ARG A 23 9.49 2.68 12.45
N VAL A 24 8.51 3.27 11.76
CA VAL A 24 8.11 2.88 10.41
C VAL A 24 8.11 4.07 9.47
N LEU A 25 8.84 3.96 8.36
CA LEU A 25 8.66 4.83 7.21
C LEU A 25 7.43 4.38 6.42
N ILE A 26 6.38 5.19 6.39
CA ILE A 26 5.17 4.88 5.64
C ILE A 26 5.43 5.04 4.14
N THR A 27 5.18 3.99 3.34
CA THR A 27 5.48 4.02 1.90
C THR A 27 4.24 4.06 1.02
N VAL A 28 3.17 3.35 1.39
CA VAL A 28 1.90 3.32 0.63
C VAL A 28 0.71 3.03 1.53
N LYS A 29 -0.45 3.53 1.11
CA LYS A 29 -1.76 3.22 1.72
C LYS A 29 -2.64 2.60 0.66
N ALA A 30 -3.17 1.41 0.93
CA ALA A 30 -4.13 0.80 0.04
C ALA A 30 -5.46 1.58 0.06
N ALA A 31 -6.22 1.50 -1.03
CA ALA A 31 -7.60 1.98 -1.04
C ALA A 31 -8.43 1.23 0.04
N PRO A 32 -9.31 1.94 0.77
CA PRO A 32 -10.15 1.32 1.79
C PRO A 32 -11.08 0.28 1.18
N ASN A 33 -11.28 -0.83 1.90
CA ASN A 33 -12.24 -1.87 1.56
C ASN A 33 -13.27 -2.06 2.68
N PRO A 34 -14.52 -2.40 2.35
CA PRO A 34 -15.56 -2.72 3.33
C PRO A 34 -15.17 -3.88 4.25
N SER A 35 -15.42 -3.69 5.55
CA SER A 35 -15.12 -4.65 6.60
C SER A 35 -16.28 -4.78 7.56
N ALA A 36 -16.68 -6.02 7.86
CA ALA A 36 -17.73 -6.27 8.85
C ALA A 36 -17.29 -5.87 10.27
N ALA A 37 -16.01 -6.04 10.60
CA ALA A 37 -15.50 -5.86 11.97
C ALA A 37 -15.03 -4.43 12.28
N HIS A 38 -14.66 -3.67 11.25
CA HIS A 38 -14.03 -2.36 11.40
C HIS A 38 -14.66 -1.28 10.50
N GLY A 39 -15.79 -1.59 9.87
CA GLY A 39 -16.47 -0.74 8.89
C GLY A 39 -15.74 -0.63 7.56
N GLU A 40 -14.58 0.02 7.59
CA GLU A 40 -13.75 0.29 6.42
C GLU A 40 -12.29 0.11 6.81
N THR A 41 -11.57 -0.78 6.12
CA THR A 41 -10.18 -1.10 6.47
C THR A 41 -9.21 -0.71 5.38
N VAL A 42 -8.11 -0.12 5.80
CA VAL A 42 -6.93 0.18 4.99
C VAL A 42 -5.78 -0.72 5.43
N CYS A 43 -5.04 -1.20 4.45
CA CYS A 43 -3.71 -1.75 4.65
C CYS A 43 -2.69 -0.63 4.42
N VAL A 44 -1.81 -0.41 5.38
CA VAL A 44 -0.66 0.50 5.21
C VAL A 44 0.60 -0.35 5.15
N ALA A 45 1.40 -0.14 4.12
CA ALA A 45 2.73 -0.74 4.05
C ALA A 45 3.79 0.33 4.33
N GLY A 46 4.86 -0.12 4.96
CA GLY A 46 6.00 0.70 5.30
C GLY A 46 7.24 -0.14 5.47
N VAL A 47 8.30 0.53 5.91
CA VAL A 47 9.61 -0.09 6.15
C VAL A 47 9.98 0.21 7.59
N ILE A 48 10.37 -0.82 8.35
CA ILE A 48 10.89 -0.65 9.70
C ILE A 48 12.27 -0.01 9.60
N LEU A 49 12.51 1.02 10.42
CA LEU A 49 13.78 1.71 10.52
C LEU A 49 14.48 1.30 11.82
N GLY A 50 15.65 0.68 11.70
CA GLY A 50 16.61 0.48 12.79
C GLY A 50 17.67 1.59 12.83
N ASP A 51 18.69 1.41 13.65
CA ASP A 51 19.73 2.43 13.87
C ASP A 51 20.58 2.71 12.62
N LEU A 52 20.76 1.69 11.77
CA LEU A 52 21.62 1.76 10.57
C LEU A 52 20.83 1.94 9.26
N GLY A 53 19.50 1.97 9.31
CA GLY A 53 18.66 2.14 8.13
C GLY A 53 17.42 1.25 8.12
N ALA A 54 16.95 0.90 6.92
CA ALA A 54 15.80 0.02 6.72
C ALA A 54 16.14 -1.43 7.09
N THR A 55 15.30 -2.08 7.91
CA THR A 55 15.55 -3.45 8.38
C THR A 55 14.55 -4.47 7.83
N GLY A 56 13.40 -4.04 7.34
CA GLY A 56 12.41 -4.94 6.72
C GLY A 56 11.10 -4.27 6.38
N TRP A 57 10.29 -4.93 5.56
CA TRP A 57 8.91 -4.49 5.30
C TRP A 57 8.03 -4.68 6.55
N ILE A 58 7.00 -3.85 6.66
CA ILE A 58 5.93 -4.01 7.64
C ILE A 58 4.58 -3.70 7.00
N ARG A 59 3.60 -4.55 7.28
CA ARG A 59 2.19 -4.37 6.95
C ARG A 59 1.43 -4.05 8.21
N LEU A 60 0.87 -2.85 8.29
CA LEU A 60 -0.05 -2.44 9.35
C LEU A 60 -1.48 -2.68 8.88
N TYR A 61 -2.15 -3.67 9.48
CA TYR A 61 -3.52 -4.06 9.13
C TYR A 61 -4.22 -4.77 10.30
N PRO A 62 -5.52 -4.54 10.52
CA PRO A 62 -6.36 -3.53 9.87
C PRO A 62 -6.18 -2.14 10.49
N ILE A 63 -6.20 -1.10 9.66
CA ILE A 63 -6.38 0.29 10.12
C ILE A 63 -7.77 0.73 9.69
N ASN A 64 -8.58 1.26 10.62
CA ASN A 64 -9.88 1.84 10.25
C ASN A 64 -9.64 3.08 9.38
N PHE A 65 -10.26 3.14 8.20
CA PHE A 65 -10.14 4.27 7.28
C PHE A 65 -10.58 5.60 7.93
N ARG A 66 -11.59 5.56 8.80
CA ARG A 66 -12.09 6.74 9.52
C ARG A 66 -11.17 7.21 10.64
N HIS A 67 -10.19 6.38 11.05
CA HIS A 67 -9.04 6.84 11.84
C HIS A 67 -7.95 7.48 10.97
N LEU A 68 -8.21 7.72 9.68
CA LEU A 68 -7.36 8.54 8.82
C LEU A 68 -8.02 9.89 8.49
N PRO A 69 -8.92 10.44 9.34
CA PRO A 69 -9.96 11.33 8.86
C PRO A 69 -9.33 12.58 8.25
N GLN A 70 -9.81 12.90 7.06
CA GLN A 70 -9.35 13.96 6.16
C GLN A 70 -7.94 13.78 5.56
N ALA A 71 -7.69 12.61 4.96
CA ALA A 71 -6.67 12.33 3.93
C ALA A 71 -5.16 12.48 4.32
N THR A 72 -4.81 13.16 5.40
CA THR A 72 -3.42 13.52 5.76
C THR A 72 -3.17 13.82 7.24
N GLU A 73 -4.18 13.91 8.11
CA GLU A 73 -3.98 14.56 9.42
C GLU A 73 -3.27 13.70 10.48
N GLN A 74 -3.43 12.37 10.48
CA GLN A 74 -2.68 11.52 11.44
C GLN A 74 -1.27 11.17 10.95
N PHE A 75 -1.09 10.90 9.66
CA PHE A 75 0.20 10.69 8.99
C PHE A 75 -0.01 10.61 7.48
N ARG A 76 1.03 10.87 6.69
CA ARG A 76 1.05 10.84 5.22
C ARG A 76 2.13 9.91 4.68
N LYS A 77 2.08 9.65 3.37
CA LYS A 77 3.13 8.90 2.66
C LYS A 77 4.48 9.57 2.87
N TYR A 78 5.48 8.79 3.25
CA TYR A 78 6.83 9.19 3.66
C TYR A 78 6.96 9.89 5.03
N ASP A 79 5.94 9.88 5.88
CA ASP A 79 6.15 10.15 7.30
C ASP A 79 6.89 8.97 7.96
N ILE A 80 7.73 9.28 8.94
CA ILE A 80 8.28 8.32 9.89
C ILE A 80 7.41 8.37 11.14
N VAL A 81 6.83 7.22 11.51
CA VAL A 81 5.94 7.09 12.65
C VAL A 81 6.47 6.09 13.67
N ALA A 82 6.16 6.29 14.94
CA ALA A 82 6.32 5.30 15.98
C ALA A 82 4.94 4.77 16.40
N VAL A 83 4.77 3.45 16.46
CA VAL A 83 3.49 2.83 16.80
C VAL A 83 3.69 1.47 17.48
N ASP A 84 2.92 1.21 18.53
CA ASP A 84 2.89 -0.09 19.20
C ASP A 84 2.04 -1.06 18.38
N CYS A 85 2.56 -2.27 18.17
CA CYS A 85 1.98 -3.26 17.28
C CYS A 85 1.92 -4.63 17.95
N ARG A 86 0.93 -5.45 17.57
CA ARG A 86 0.86 -6.88 17.92
C ARG A 86 1.02 -7.72 16.65
N PRO A 87 1.67 -8.90 16.71
CA PRO A 87 1.78 -9.76 15.54
C PRO A 87 0.38 -10.17 15.04
N ALA A 88 0.15 -10.11 13.74
CA ALA A 88 -1.14 -10.53 13.17
C ALA A 88 -1.27 -12.06 13.18
N GLY A 89 -2.46 -12.58 13.48
CA GLY A 89 -2.78 -14.02 13.46
C GLY A 89 -2.95 -14.61 12.05
N GLU A 90 -2.00 -14.35 11.15
CA GLU A 90 -2.02 -14.81 9.76
C GLU A 90 -0.59 -15.13 9.26
N ALA A 91 -0.47 -15.82 8.13
CA ALA A 91 0.79 -16.45 7.70
C ALA A 91 1.93 -15.46 7.38
N ARG A 92 1.61 -14.25 6.91
CA ARG A 92 2.60 -13.26 6.47
C ARG A 92 3.39 -12.73 7.66
N LEU A 93 4.71 -12.85 7.62
CA LEU A 93 5.58 -12.62 8.77
C LEU A 93 5.68 -11.13 9.12
N GLU A 94 5.60 -10.28 8.10
CA GLU A 94 5.63 -8.82 8.21
C GLU A 94 4.28 -8.19 8.56
N SER A 95 3.24 -8.98 8.84
CA SER A 95 1.91 -8.47 9.19
C SER A 95 1.72 -8.21 10.69
N TRP A 96 1.32 -6.98 11.00
CA TRP A 96 1.15 -6.45 12.35
C TRP A 96 -0.18 -5.71 12.48
N GLN A 97 -0.81 -5.85 13.65
CA GLN A 97 -2.00 -5.11 14.06
C GLN A 97 -1.56 -3.87 14.87
N PRO A 98 -1.71 -2.65 14.33
CA PRO A 98 -1.30 -1.44 15.03
C PRO A 98 -2.29 -1.01 16.11
N ASN A 99 -1.78 -0.48 17.22
CA ASN A 99 -2.58 0.29 18.17
C ASN A 99 -2.56 1.77 17.78
N MET A 100 -3.57 2.21 17.03
CA MET A 100 -3.62 3.57 16.46
C MET A 100 -3.58 4.69 17.52
N ALA A 101 -4.05 4.45 18.75
CA ALA A 101 -3.98 5.44 19.84
C ALA A 101 -2.53 5.79 20.23
N THR A 102 -1.59 4.89 19.98
CA THR A 102 -0.15 5.05 20.30
C THR A 102 0.65 5.67 19.17
N LEU A 103 0.05 5.82 17.98
CA LEU A 103 0.74 6.32 16.80
C LEU A 103 1.21 7.76 17.03
N ARG A 104 2.47 8.02 16.71
CA ARG A 104 3.07 9.36 16.73
C ARG A 104 3.87 9.57 15.44
N VAL A 105 3.65 10.69 14.77
CA VAL A 105 4.51 11.14 13.66
C VAL A 105 5.75 11.78 14.26
N GLU A 106 6.93 11.28 13.91
CA GLU A 106 8.20 11.83 14.36
C GLU A 106 8.75 12.86 13.38
N SER A 107 8.66 12.57 12.09
CA SER A 107 9.23 13.41 11.03
C SER A 107 8.67 13.03 9.66
N PHE A 108 9.01 13.83 8.64
CA PHE A 108 8.71 13.54 7.23
C PHE A 108 10.01 13.36 6.45
N LEU A 109 10.09 12.31 5.64
CA LEU A 109 11.25 12.02 4.80
C LEU A 109 11.16 12.82 3.48
N PRO A 110 12.04 13.82 3.26
CA PRO A 110 11.94 14.72 2.11
C PRO A 110 12.36 14.02 0.80
N PRO A 111 11.71 14.35 -0.34
CA PRO A 111 12.16 13.88 -1.65
C PRO A 111 13.42 14.62 -2.12
N TRP A 112 14.26 14.08 -3.01
CA TRP A 112 14.33 12.68 -3.46
C TRP A 112 15.54 11.96 -2.88
N ARG A 113 16.68 12.65 -2.76
CA ARG A 113 17.93 12.09 -2.24
C ARG A 113 17.77 11.29 -0.94
N ARG A 114 17.17 11.89 0.09
CA ARG A 114 16.95 11.21 1.39
C ARG A 114 16.03 9.99 1.29
N ARG A 115 15.07 10.00 0.37
CA ARG A 115 14.21 8.84 0.09
C ARG A 115 15.00 7.75 -0.61
N ARG A 116 15.77 8.10 -1.64
CA ARG A 116 16.63 7.16 -2.38
C ARG A 116 17.60 6.45 -1.45
N ASP A 117 18.27 7.19 -0.56
CA ASP A 117 19.22 6.65 0.42
C ASP A 117 18.63 5.48 1.24
N ILE A 118 17.32 5.49 1.51
CA ILE A 118 16.62 4.47 2.31
C ILE A 118 15.89 3.43 1.44
N ILE A 119 15.26 3.86 0.34
CA ILE A 119 14.30 3.07 -0.43
C ILE A 119 14.94 2.34 -1.61
N ASP A 120 15.93 2.95 -2.27
CA ASP A 120 16.57 2.35 -3.46
C ASP A 120 17.23 0.99 -3.13
N PRO A 121 17.85 0.77 -1.95
CA PRO A 121 18.36 -0.54 -1.54
C PRO A 121 17.30 -1.64 -1.42
N LEU A 122 16.01 -1.28 -1.25
CA LEU A 122 14.92 -2.23 -1.02
C LEU A 122 14.31 -2.76 -2.32
N ILE A 123 14.82 -2.32 -3.47
CA ILE A 123 14.25 -2.60 -4.78
C ILE A 123 14.59 -4.02 -5.22
N GLU A 124 13.57 -4.88 -5.28
CA GLU A 124 13.62 -6.15 -5.98
C GLU A 124 13.46 -5.94 -7.50
N VAL A 125 14.01 -6.85 -8.30
CA VAL A 125 13.98 -6.74 -9.77
C VAL A 125 12.99 -7.70 -10.45
N SER A 126 12.52 -8.74 -9.75
CA SER A 126 11.67 -9.79 -10.34
C SER A 126 10.35 -10.01 -9.59
N MET A 127 9.25 -9.57 -10.21
CA MET A 127 7.88 -9.91 -9.77
C MET A 127 7.57 -11.40 -10.01
N CYS A 128 8.15 -12.01 -11.06
CA CYS A 128 8.04 -13.45 -11.30
C CYS A 128 8.61 -14.24 -10.13
N GLY A 129 9.84 -13.92 -9.71
CA GLY A 129 10.51 -14.55 -8.56
C GLY A 129 9.69 -14.39 -7.28
N LEU A 130 9.19 -13.17 -7.01
CA LEU A 130 8.33 -12.90 -5.86
C LEU A 130 7.05 -13.74 -5.86
N ARG A 131 6.33 -13.83 -6.99
CA ARG A 131 5.13 -14.69 -7.12
C ARG A 131 5.42 -16.17 -6.92
N ASN A 132 6.55 -16.65 -7.46
CA ASN A 132 6.94 -18.05 -7.33
C ASN A 132 7.25 -18.42 -5.88
N ARG A 133 7.98 -17.56 -5.15
CA ARG A 133 8.22 -17.72 -3.71
C ARG A 133 6.89 -17.76 -2.94
N ALA A 134 6.02 -16.79 -3.15
CA ALA A 134 4.72 -16.73 -2.47
C ALA A 134 3.75 -17.86 -2.83
N LYS A 135 3.90 -18.46 -4.02
CA LYS A 135 3.15 -19.67 -4.40
C LYS A 135 3.66 -20.91 -3.66
N ALA A 136 4.97 -21.00 -3.44
CA ALA A 136 5.60 -22.13 -2.78
C ALA A 136 5.43 -22.07 -1.26
N ASP A 137 5.46 -20.87 -0.67
CA ASP A 137 5.39 -20.66 0.76
C ASP A 137 4.56 -19.40 1.08
N ALA A 138 3.53 -19.58 1.92
CA ALA A 138 2.68 -18.49 2.38
C ALA A 138 3.39 -17.52 3.35
N GLN A 139 4.54 -17.92 3.89
CA GLN A 139 5.40 -17.09 4.75
C GLN A 139 6.45 -16.29 3.96
N ALA A 140 6.61 -16.52 2.65
CA ALA A 140 7.48 -15.74 1.79
C ALA A 140 7.07 -14.25 1.75
N PRO A 141 7.96 -13.33 1.30
CA PRO A 141 7.66 -11.90 1.24
C PRO A 141 6.33 -11.61 0.55
N SER A 142 5.47 -10.89 1.28
CA SER A 142 4.14 -10.52 0.86
C SER A 142 4.04 -9.06 0.42
N LEU A 143 5.08 -8.28 0.73
CA LEU A 143 5.32 -6.90 0.33
C LEU A 143 6.69 -6.80 -0.35
N ALA A 144 6.78 -5.96 -1.37
CA ALA A 144 8.05 -5.64 -2.02
C ALA A 144 7.96 -4.29 -2.75
N LEU A 145 9.12 -3.77 -3.13
CA LEU A 145 9.26 -2.71 -4.11
C LEU A 145 9.91 -3.30 -5.36
N VAL A 146 9.17 -3.38 -6.48
CA VAL A 146 9.65 -4.07 -7.68
C VAL A 146 9.90 -3.10 -8.82
N ARG A 147 11.11 -3.12 -9.37
CA ARG A 147 11.46 -2.34 -10.56
C ARG A 147 10.95 -3.01 -11.84
N PRO A 148 10.09 -2.35 -12.64
CA PRO A 148 9.78 -2.81 -13.98
C PRO A 148 11.02 -2.68 -14.87
N ALA A 149 11.27 -3.70 -15.71
CA ALA A 149 12.19 -3.58 -16.84
C ALA A 149 11.56 -2.73 -17.95
N GLU A 150 10.24 -2.85 -18.13
CA GLU A 150 9.48 -2.09 -19.11
C GLU A 150 8.03 -1.90 -18.62
N ILE A 151 7.50 -0.68 -18.75
CA ILE A 151 6.09 -0.39 -18.49
C ILE A 151 5.39 -0.23 -19.85
N LEU A 152 4.53 -1.18 -20.18
CA LEU A 152 3.91 -1.31 -21.50
C LEU A 152 2.63 -0.49 -21.64
N GLY A 153 1.96 -0.19 -20.53
CA GLY A 153 0.73 0.58 -20.57
C GLY A 153 0.01 0.67 -19.23
N PHE A 154 -0.94 1.60 -19.18
CA PHE A 154 -1.88 1.76 -18.10
C PHE A 154 -3.28 1.94 -18.68
N ARG A 155 -4.23 1.13 -18.22
CA ARG A 155 -5.63 1.26 -18.65
C ARG A 155 -6.54 1.47 -17.45
N THR A 156 -7.64 2.15 -17.70
CA THR A 156 -8.72 2.33 -16.74
C THR A 156 -9.94 1.57 -17.22
N GLU A 157 -10.62 0.89 -16.30
CA GLU A 157 -11.85 0.16 -16.54
C GLU A 157 -12.89 0.62 -15.51
N ARG A 158 -14.18 0.62 -15.89
CA ARG A 158 -15.26 0.94 -14.94
C ARG A 158 -15.14 0.01 -13.73
N HIS A 159 -15.19 0.58 -12.52
CA HIS A 159 -15.26 -0.25 -11.33
C HIS A 159 -16.63 -0.94 -11.29
N PRO A 160 -16.72 -2.24 -10.96
CA PRO A 160 -17.99 -2.97 -10.90
C PRO A 160 -18.93 -2.52 -9.77
N GLY A 161 -18.58 -1.47 -9.02
CA GLY A 161 -19.20 -1.14 -7.74
C GLY A 161 -18.83 -2.13 -6.64
N TRP A 162 -19.49 -1.98 -5.49
CA TRP A 162 -19.43 -2.95 -4.40
C TRP A 162 -20.35 -4.13 -4.69
N SER A 163 -19.90 -5.34 -4.35
CA SER A 163 -20.77 -6.51 -4.31
C SER A 163 -21.85 -6.35 -3.23
N ARG A 164 -22.90 -7.19 -3.28
CA ARG A 164 -23.97 -7.17 -2.26
C ARG A 164 -23.43 -7.35 -0.84
N ASP A 165 -22.47 -8.25 -0.66
CA ASP A 165 -21.86 -8.52 0.65
C ASP A 165 -20.99 -7.37 1.14
N GLU A 166 -20.30 -6.68 0.22
CA GLU A 166 -19.52 -5.48 0.54
C GLU A 166 -20.42 -4.31 0.90
N GLN A 167 -21.52 -4.12 0.17
CA GLN A 167 -22.51 -3.10 0.47
C GLN A 167 -23.19 -3.35 1.81
N ALA A 168 -23.57 -4.59 2.12
CA ALA A 168 -24.16 -4.95 3.41
C ALA A 168 -23.23 -4.64 4.60
N LYS A 169 -21.91 -4.78 4.44
CA LYS A 169 -20.93 -4.39 5.47
C LYS A 169 -20.87 -2.89 5.68
N ILE A 170 -20.94 -2.11 4.59
CA ILE A 170 -20.98 -0.64 4.65
C ILE A 170 -22.26 -0.21 5.38
N ASP A 171 -23.41 -0.73 4.95
CA ASP A 171 -24.72 -0.36 5.49
C ASP A 171 -24.83 -0.71 6.98
N ALA A 172 -24.40 -1.92 7.37
CA ALA A 172 -24.39 -2.35 8.77
C ALA A 172 -23.52 -1.42 9.65
N TYR A 173 -22.37 -1.00 9.15
CA TYR A 173 -21.48 -0.10 9.87
C TYR A 173 -22.05 1.31 9.96
N VAL A 174 -22.61 1.87 8.87
CA VAL A 174 -23.26 3.19 8.90
C VAL A 174 -24.40 3.21 9.92
N ASN A 175 -25.26 2.18 9.92
CA ASN A 175 -26.35 2.05 10.88
C ASN A 175 -25.86 1.98 12.33
N GLN A 176 -24.73 1.31 12.60
CA GLN A 176 -24.13 1.26 13.93
C GLN A 176 -23.76 2.67 14.44
N LEU A 177 -23.20 3.51 13.58
CA LEU A 177 -22.79 4.88 13.91
C LEU A 177 -23.98 5.85 14.06
N GLU A 178 -25.13 5.49 13.48
CA GLU A 178 -26.38 6.22 13.71
C GLU A 178 -26.96 5.94 15.10
N LEU A 179 -26.73 4.73 15.65
CA LEU A 179 -27.17 4.34 16.98
C LEU A 179 -26.27 4.87 18.10
N ASP A 180 -25.00 5.16 17.81
CA ASP A 180 -24.08 5.84 18.73
C ASP A 180 -24.34 7.35 18.75
N VAL A 181 -25.42 7.75 19.43
CA VAL A 181 -25.88 9.15 19.57
C VAL A 181 -24.93 10.01 20.44
N PHE A 182 -23.96 9.40 21.12
CA PHE A 182 -23.07 10.06 22.08
C PHE A 182 -21.72 10.54 21.51
N GLU A 183 -21.40 10.24 20.25
CA GLU A 183 -20.20 10.74 19.57
C GLU A 183 -20.58 11.61 18.36
N GLU A 184 -20.77 12.91 18.60
CA GLU A 184 -21.15 13.92 17.58
C GLU A 184 -20.09 14.12 16.47
N ALA A 185 -18.90 13.53 16.58
CA ALA A 185 -17.74 13.82 15.73
C ALA A 185 -17.38 12.76 14.68
N GLN A 186 -18.11 11.65 14.59
CA GLN A 186 -17.76 10.59 13.62
C GLN A 186 -18.32 10.91 12.23
N ASP A 187 -17.45 10.96 11.19
CA ASP A 187 -17.87 11.06 9.79
C ASP A 187 -18.74 9.85 9.44
N LYS A 188 -20.01 10.08 9.10
CA LYS A 188 -21.02 9.05 8.79
C LYS A 188 -21.12 8.74 7.30
N THR A 189 -20.30 9.38 6.46
CA THR A 189 -20.36 9.22 5.00
C THR A 189 -20.06 7.76 4.61
N PRO A 190 -20.95 7.08 3.88
CA PRO A 190 -20.71 5.72 3.43
C PRO A 190 -19.51 5.64 2.47
N LEU A 191 -18.76 4.53 2.54
CA LEU A 191 -17.66 4.31 1.61
C LEU A 191 -18.16 4.15 0.17
N THR A 192 -17.75 5.06 -0.70
CA THR A 192 -18.05 4.98 -2.13
C THR A 192 -16.96 4.26 -2.90
N ALA A 193 -17.36 3.31 -3.76
CA ALA A 193 -16.47 2.69 -4.73
C ALA A 193 -15.92 3.76 -5.68
N PRO A 194 -14.64 3.65 -6.11
CA PRO A 194 -14.12 4.53 -7.14
C PRO A 194 -14.86 4.32 -8.46
N ARG A 195 -14.88 5.34 -9.33
CA ARG A 195 -15.51 5.23 -10.66
C ARG A 195 -14.78 4.24 -11.55
N PHE A 196 -13.44 4.22 -11.47
CA PHE A 196 -12.57 3.38 -12.26
C PHE A 196 -11.60 2.59 -11.39
N ARG A 197 -11.24 1.40 -11.88
CA ARG A 197 -10.03 0.68 -11.46
C ARG A 197 -8.93 0.90 -12.50
N GLY A 198 -7.69 1.00 -12.05
CA GLY A 198 -6.52 1.08 -12.92
C GLY A 198 -5.80 -0.27 -13.02
N VAL A 199 -5.23 -0.57 -14.19
CA VAL A 199 -4.42 -1.77 -14.42
C VAL A 199 -3.16 -1.38 -15.17
N TYR A 200 -2.00 -1.70 -14.60
CA TYR A 200 -0.72 -1.59 -15.30
C TYR A 200 -0.41 -2.88 -16.05
N LYS A 201 0.15 -2.75 -17.25
CA LYS A 201 0.77 -3.82 -18.01
C LYS A 201 2.28 -3.55 -18.08
N TRP A 202 3.10 -4.51 -17.69
CA TRP A 202 4.55 -4.31 -17.57
C TRP A 202 5.34 -5.63 -17.58
N ARG A 203 6.67 -5.55 -17.68
CA ARG A 203 7.60 -6.69 -17.57
C ARG A 203 8.59 -6.44 -16.44
N CYS A 204 8.90 -7.47 -15.65
CA CYS A 204 10.00 -7.42 -14.69
C CYS A 204 11.31 -7.89 -15.36
N SER A 205 12.43 -7.88 -14.63
CA SER A 205 13.75 -8.23 -15.18
C SER A 205 13.96 -9.73 -15.44
N GLU A 206 12.98 -10.57 -15.15
CA GLU A 206 13.08 -12.01 -15.38
C GLU A 206 13.17 -12.30 -16.89
N PRO A 207 14.19 -13.01 -17.39
CA PRO A 207 14.34 -13.25 -18.83
C PRO A 207 13.14 -13.96 -19.48
N SER A 208 12.48 -14.84 -18.72
CA SER A 208 11.27 -15.56 -19.15
C SER A 208 9.97 -14.80 -18.87
N CYS A 209 10.03 -13.52 -18.46
CA CYS A 209 8.85 -12.73 -18.18
C CYS A 209 8.01 -12.55 -19.45
N GLY A 210 6.80 -13.12 -19.45
CA GLY A 210 5.75 -12.79 -20.38
C GLY A 210 5.29 -11.35 -20.16
N THR A 211 4.24 -11.13 -19.39
CA THR A 211 3.84 -9.79 -18.94
C THR A 211 3.09 -9.91 -17.62
N HIS A 212 3.15 -8.87 -16.80
CA HIS A 212 2.31 -8.70 -15.63
C HIS A 212 1.18 -7.75 -15.97
N GLU A 213 -0.05 -8.16 -15.68
CA GLU A 213 -1.20 -7.27 -15.57
C GLU A 213 -1.63 -7.21 -14.12
N GLN A 214 -1.56 -6.03 -13.51
CA GLN A 214 -1.82 -5.84 -12.08
C GLN A 214 -2.66 -4.61 -11.83
N SER A 215 -3.73 -4.78 -11.06
CA SER A 215 -4.56 -3.68 -10.60
C SER A 215 -3.81 -2.83 -9.58
N ILE A 216 -4.01 -1.50 -9.67
CA ILE A 216 -3.59 -0.57 -8.62
C ILE A 216 -4.72 -0.44 -7.59
N ILE A 217 -4.39 -0.68 -6.33
CA ILE A 217 -5.26 -0.51 -5.16
C ILE A 217 -4.70 0.57 -4.24
N ASP A 218 -4.23 1.67 -4.82
CA ASP A 218 -3.61 2.80 -4.13
C ASP A 218 -4.66 3.83 -3.69
N TRP A 219 -4.58 4.31 -2.46
CA TRP A 219 -5.40 5.42 -1.99
C TRP A 219 -5.20 6.70 -2.82
N GLU A 220 -3.97 7.00 -3.26
CA GLU A 220 -3.70 8.19 -4.09
C GLU A 220 -4.46 8.12 -5.43
N PHE A 221 -4.64 6.92 -5.98
CA PHE A 221 -5.44 6.69 -7.19
C PHE A 221 -6.93 6.94 -6.96
N VAL A 222 -7.48 6.49 -5.82
CA VAL A 222 -8.88 6.74 -5.47
C VAL A 222 -9.11 8.21 -5.11
N ALA A 223 -8.22 8.82 -4.33
CA ALA A 223 -8.30 10.22 -3.93
C ALA A 223 -8.24 11.16 -5.15
N PHE A 224 -7.38 10.88 -6.13
CA PHE A 224 -7.31 11.66 -7.37
C PHE A 224 -8.62 11.63 -8.16
N GLN A 225 -9.28 10.46 -8.23
CA GLN A 225 -10.61 10.36 -8.84
C GLN A 225 -11.66 11.17 -8.08
N ARG A 226 -11.63 11.14 -6.75
CA ARG A 226 -12.55 11.91 -5.89
C ARG A 226 -12.33 13.41 -6.04
N HIS A 227 -11.09 13.87 -6.20
CA HIS A 227 -10.79 15.27 -6.46
C HIS A 227 -11.38 15.76 -7.79
N LEU A 228 -11.45 14.88 -8.79
CA LEU A 228 -12.00 15.15 -10.12
C LEU A 228 -13.46 14.71 -10.27
N TRP A 229 -14.23 14.68 -9.17
CA TRP A 229 -15.60 14.15 -9.14
C TRP A 229 -16.54 14.79 -10.17
N ASN A 230 -16.34 16.07 -10.49
CA ASN A 230 -17.17 16.85 -11.42
C ASN A 230 -16.81 16.64 -12.90
N ARG A 231 -15.84 15.79 -13.22
CA ARG A 231 -15.42 15.50 -14.60
C ARG A 231 -16.28 14.41 -15.24
N SER A 232 -16.46 14.50 -16.56
CA SER A 232 -17.03 13.41 -17.35
C SER A 232 -16.16 12.15 -17.24
N ASP A 233 -16.72 10.98 -17.55
CA ASP A 233 -15.96 9.72 -17.53
C ASP A 233 -14.76 9.78 -18.49
N ALA A 234 -14.95 10.29 -19.70
CA ALA A 234 -13.89 10.42 -20.70
C ALA A 234 -12.76 11.36 -20.22
N ASP A 235 -13.11 12.49 -19.62
CA ASP A 235 -12.13 13.44 -19.07
C ASP A 235 -11.39 12.84 -17.88
N LEU A 236 -12.09 12.13 -16.99
CA LEU A 236 -11.47 11.47 -15.84
C LEU A 236 -10.50 10.38 -16.29
N GLN A 237 -10.87 9.53 -17.25
CA GLN A 237 -9.97 8.50 -17.77
C GLN A 237 -8.72 9.09 -18.41
N ARG A 238 -8.86 10.17 -19.20
CA ARG A 238 -7.72 10.90 -19.77
C ARG A 238 -6.80 11.44 -18.69
N GLU A 239 -7.36 12.00 -17.63
CA GLU A 239 -6.58 12.61 -16.57
C GLU A 239 -5.90 11.58 -15.65
N LEU A 240 -6.55 10.43 -15.44
CA LEU A 240 -5.93 9.27 -14.79
C LEU A 240 -4.77 8.74 -15.64
N HIS A 241 -4.94 8.62 -16.96
CA HIS A 241 -3.88 8.18 -17.86
C HIS A 241 -2.70 9.16 -17.84
N ARG A 242 -2.97 10.46 -17.99
CA ARG A 242 -1.96 11.52 -17.93
C ARG A 242 -1.15 11.45 -16.63
N ARG A 243 -1.84 11.38 -15.48
CA ARG A 243 -1.17 11.35 -14.18
C ARG A 243 -0.40 10.05 -13.92
N PHE A 244 -1.06 8.90 -14.06
CA PHE A 244 -0.52 7.62 -13.60
C PHE A 244 0.38 6.93 -14.62
N PHE A 245 0.32 7.32 -15.89
CA PHE A 245 1.18 6.77 -16.93
C PHE A 245 2.14 7.82 -17.48
N GLU A 246 1.64 8.89 -18.09
CA GLU A 246 2.50 9.83 -18.81
C GLU A 246 3.44 10.60 -17.87
N GLU A 247 2.95 11.06 -16.72
CA GLU A 247 3.77 11.80 -15.75
C GLU A 247 4.60 10.88 -14.85
N ILE A 248 3.93 9.98 -14.13
CA ILE A 248 4.57 9.10 -13.14
C ILE A 248 5.53 8.12 -13.82
N CYS A 249 5.14 7.53 -14.94
CA CYS A 249 5.96 6.58 -15.68
C CYS A 249 6.81 7.21 -16.80
N SER A 250 6.95 8.54 -16.80
CA SER A 250 7.82 9.22 -17.75
C SER A 250 9.27 8.75 -17.66
N ALA A 251 10.01 8.90 -18.76
CA ALA A 251 11.45 8.63 -18.81
C ALA A 251 12.31 9.55 -17.92
N LYS A 252 11.70 10.49 -17.17
CA LYS A 252 12.41 11.33 -16.19
C LYS A 252 12.46 10.68 -14.80
N ASN A 253 11.68 9.62 -14.57
CA ASN A 253 11.56 8.98 -13.28
C ASN A 253 12.13 7.56 -13.29
N ASP A 254 12.71 7.14 -12.17
CA ASP A 254 13.08 5.75 -11.91
C ASP A 254 11.94 5.04 -11.19
N VAL A 255 11.02 4.53 -11.99
CA VAL A 255 9.80 3.90 -11.47
C VAL A 255 10.12 2.58 -10.78
N ALA A 256 9.47 2.34 -9.65
CA ALA A 256 9.28 1.02 -9.06
C ALA A 256 7.87 0.93 -8.45
N PHE A 257 7.30 -0.27 -8.43
CA PHE A 257 5.96 -0.51 -7.88
C PHE A 257 6.05 -1.08 -6.48
N TYR A 258 5.42 -0.42 -5.51
CA TYR A 258 5.12 -1.06 -4.24
C TYR A 258 4.03 -2.10 -4.51
N VAL A 259 4.31 -3.36 -4.21
CA VAL A 259 3.38 -4.47 -4.44
C VAL A 259 3.06 -5.16 -3.13
N GLY A 260 1.85 -5.72 -3.05
CA GLY A 260 1.43 -6.52 -1.91
C GLY A 260 0.45 -7.61 -2.30
N ASN A 261 0.56 -8.76 -1.64
CA ASN A 261 -0.34 -9.88 -1.90
C ASN A 261 -1.61 -9.88 -1.05
N GLN A 262 -2.48 -10.84 -1.37
CA GLN A 262 -3.71 -11.14 -0.64
C GLN A 262 -3.50 -12.35 0.27
N ALA A 263 -3.90 -12.28 1.54
CA ALA A 263 -3.72 -13.39 2.50
C ALA A 263 -4.30 -14.73 2.01
N LYS A 264 -5.50 -14.70 1.40
CA LYS A 264 -6.17 -15.91 0.89
C LYS A 264 -5.59 -16.43 -0.43
N ARG A 265 -4.77 -15.64 -1.12
CA ARG A 265 -4.15 -15.96 -2.42
C ARG A 265 -2.74 -15.37 -2.46
N PRO A 266 -1.77 -15.96 -1.73
CA PRO A 266 -0.44 -15.36 -1.52
C PRO A 266 0.33 -15.06 -2.81
N GLN A 267 0.08 -15.81 -3.88
CA GLN A 267 0.66 -15.59 -5.22
C GLN A 267 0.05 -14.40 -5.99
N THR A 268 -1.08 -13.87 -5.53
CA THR A 268 -1.80 -12.78 -6.20
C THR A 268 -1.40 -11.45 -5.60
N PHE A 269 -0.62 -10.67 -6.35
CA PHE A 269 -0.14 -9.35 -5.96
C PHE A 269 -0.86 -8.23 -6.72
N SER A 270 -1.19 -7.17 -5.99
CA SER A 270 -1.66 -5.89 -6.54
C SER A 270 -0.60 -4.81 -6.37
N ILE A 271 -0.65 -3.77 -7.20
CA ILE A 271 0.18 -2.57 -7.01
C ILE A 271 -0.49 -1.73 -5.92
N LEU A 272 0.23 -1.44 -4.84
CA LEU A 272 -0.23 -0.64 -3.71
C LEU A 272 0.07 0.86 -3.90
N GLY A 273 0.98 1.17 -4.81
CA GLY A 273 1.34 2.54 -5.21
C GLY A 273 2.65 2.56 -5.99
N VAL A 274 3.04 3.76 -6.42
CA VAL A 274 4.23 3.94 -7.26
C VAL A 274 5.31 4.74 -6.53
N TYR A 275 6.55 4.26 -6.60
CA TYR A 275 7.77 4.99 -6.28
C TYR A 275 8.35 5.53 -7.59
N TYR A 276 8.61 6.84 -7.67
CA TYR A 276 9.00 7.48 -8.93
C TYR A 276 9.97 8.65 -8.70
N PRO A 277 11.11 8.45 -8.02
CA PRO A 277 12.11 9.51 -7.90
C PRO A 277 12.60 9.96 -9.28
N ARG A 278 12.93 11.24 -9.40
CA ARG A 278 13.52 11.77 -10.63
C ARG A 278 14.94 11.22 -10.81
N ARG A 279 15.30 10.87 -12.04
CA ARG A 279 16.62 10.30 -12.40
C ARG A 279 17.79 11.20 -12.00
N ASP A 280 17.62 12.51 -12.17
CA ASP A 280 18.68 13.50 -11.93
C ASP A 280 18.66 14.07 -10.50
N SER A 281 18.20 13.31 -9.48
CA SER A 281 17.93 13.82 -8.12
C SER A 281 18.61 13.07 -7.00
#